data_AF-F4WTN2-F1
#
_entry.id   AF-F4WTN2-F1
#
_cell.length_a   1.000
_cell.length_b   1.000
_cell.length_c   1.000
_cell.angle_alpha   90.00
_cell.angle_beta   90.00
_cell.angle_gamma   90.00
#
_symmetry.space_group_name_H-M   'P 1'
#
loop_
_entity.id
_entity.type
_entity.pdbx_description
1 polymer ?
#
loop_
_entity_poly.entity_id
_entity_poly.type
_entity_poly.pdbx_seq_one_letter_code
_entity_poly.pdbx_strand_id
1 'polypeptide(L)'
;CSVGWAIDCFKCVSIDGDNKPCDDPFHNNGSRAFLESPCLGGRKGRDGLFPATACLKIAGIYDESGVTLMVRGCALDSGTLTTDSEIIRMSHCGGFYFDDKYVRGCVQSCSDADACNASSRNLAPLIALVLPILVGLA
;
A
#
# COMPACT_ATOMS: atom_id res chain seq x y z
N CYS A 1 -0.27 25.04 -19.26
CA CYS A 1 -0.21 24.43 -17.93
C CYS A 1 -0.93 23.09 -18.01
N SER A 2 -0.22 21.97 -17.98
CA SER A 2 -0.91 20.68 -17.78
C SER A 2 -1.50 20.72 -16.39
N VAL A 3 -2.83 20.60 -16.31
CA VAL A 3 -3.54 20.31 -15.07
C VAL A 3 -2.89 19.03 -14.54
N GLY A 4 -2.18 19.09 -13.41
CA GLY A 4 -1.70 17.86 -12.77
C GLY A 4 -2.92 17.13 -12.26
N TRP A 5 -3.31 16.04 -12.91
CA TRP A 5 -4.43 15.21 -12.47
C TRP A 5 -3.97 14.51 -11.18
N ALA A 6 -4.74 14.66 -10.10
CA ALA A 6 -4.50 13.88 -8.89
C ALA A 6 -4.71 12.40 -9.23
N ILE A 7 -3.84 11.52 -8.70
CA ILE A 7 -4.04 10.08 -8.81
C ILE A 7 -5.19 9.64 -7.90
N ASP A 8 -5.96 8.65 -8.33
CA ASP A 8 -6.97 8.04 -7.48
C ASP A 8 -6.33 6.90 -6.68
N CYS A 9 -6.61 6.81 -5.37
CA CYS A 9 -6.06 5.73 -4.53
C CYS A 9 -7.12 5.19 -3.58
N PHE A 10 -6.91 3.96 -3.12
CA PHE A 10 -7.67 3.47 -1.98
C PHE A 10 -7.20 4.17 -0.70
N LYS A 11 -8.17 4.68 0.07
CA LYS A 11 -7.95 5.33 1.36
C LYS A 11 -8.78 4.62 2.42
N CYS A 12 -8.11 3.88 3.29
CA CYS A 12 -8.75 3.16 4.38
C CYS A 12 -7.74 2.77 5.46
N VAL A 13 -8.23 2.57 6.66
CA VAL A 13 -7.47 2.03 7.79
C VAL A 13 -8.22 0.82 8.31
N SER A 14 -7.50 -0.24 8.66
CA SER A 14 -7.97 -1.39 9.41
C SER A 14 -6.98 -1.70 10.52
N ILE A 15 -7.46 -1.77 11.76
CA ILE A 15 -6.71 -2.17 12.94
C ILE A 15 -7.47 -3.34 13.56
N ASP A 16 -6.79 -4.46 13.78
CA ASP A 16 -7.40 -5.68 14.31
C ASP A 16 -8.55 -6.25 13.45
N GLY A 17 -8.57 -5.89 12.17
CA GLY A 17 -9.64 -6.31 11.25
C GLY A 17 -10.99 -5.64 11.50
N ASP A 18 -11.02 -4.48 12.14
CA ASP A 18 -12.21 -3.63 12.29
C ASP A 18 -12.80 -3.23 10.93
N ASN A 19 -11.97 -3.18 9.88
CA ASN A 19 -12.37 -2.86 8.52
C ASN A 19 -11.89 -3.94 7.53
N LYS A 20 -12.46 -5.14 7.65
CA LYS A 20 -12.17 -6.29 6.76
C LYS A 20 -12.16 -5.96 5.25
N PRO A 21 -13.03 -5.09 4.71
CA PRO A 21 -12.98 -4.70 3.29
C PRO A 21 -11.69 -3.95 2.89
N CYS A 22 -11.00 -3.35 3.86
CA CYS A 22 -9.67 -2.76 3.69
C CYS A 22 -8.55 -3.80 3.90
N ASP A 23 -8.75 -4.91 4.57
CA ASP A 23 -7.68 -5.91 4.66
C ASP A 23 -7.40 -6.59 3.31
N ASP A 24 -6.23 -7.23 3.20
CA ASP A 24 -5.95 -8.15 2.10
C ASP A 24 -6.52 -9.53 2.45
N PRO A 25 -7.15 -10.27 1.52
CA PRO A 25 -7.37 -9.96 0.11
C PRO A 25 -8.44 -8.89 -0.11
N PHE A 26 -8.22 -8.04 -1.10
CA PHE A 26 -9.12 -6.94 -1.41
C PHE A 26 -10.41 -7.43 -2.09
N HIS A 27 -11.53 -7.41 -1.35
CA HIS A 27 -12.81 -7.90 -1.83
C HIS A 27 -13.53 -6.84 -2.67
N ASN A 28 -13.62 -7.05 -3.98
CA ASN A 28 -14.20 -6.17 -5.00
C ASN A 28 -15.58 -5.55 -4.68
N ASN A 29 -16.39 -6.19 -3.83
CA ASN A 29 -17.75 -5.73 -3.51
C ASN A 29 -17.78 -4.57 -2.49
N GLY A 30 -16.78 -4.44 -1.61
CA GLY A 30 -16.70 -3.36 -0.61
C GLY A 30 -15.60 -2.34 -0.88
N SER A 31 -14.63 -2.69 -1.72
CA SER A 31 -13.38 -1.95 -1.89
C SER A 31 -13.51 -0.68 -2.74
N ARG A 32 -14.46 -0.63 -3.67
CA ARG A 32 -14.69 0.55 -4.52
C ARG A 32 -15.12 1.76 -3.72
N ALA A 33 -15.72 1.56 -2.54
CA ALA A 33 -16.11 2.64 -1.64
C ALA A 33 -14.91 3.36 -0.99
N PHE A 34 -13.72 2.76 -1.00
CA PHE A 34 -12.51 3.39 -0.48
C PHE A 34 -11.71 4.14 -1.56
N LEU A 35 -12.16 4.11 -2.80
CA LEU A 35 -11.48 4.83 -3.88
C LEU A 35 -11.76 6.33 -3.73
N GLU A 36 -10.72 7.09 -3.39
CA GLU A 36 -10.79 8.54 -3.31
C GLU A 36 -10.39 9.15 -4.66
N SER A 37 -11.26 9.98 -5.24
CA SER A 37 -11.03 10.67 -6.52
C SER A 37 -11.63 12.08 -6.50
N PRO A 38 -10.83 13.16 -6.70
CA PRO A 38 -9.37 13.17 -6.79
C PRO A 38 -8.74 12.90 -5.43
N CYS A 39 -7.70 12.06 -5.34
CA CYS A 39 -7.10 11.86 -4.03
C CYS A 39 -6.24 13.04 -3.58
N LEU A 40 -6.48 13.49 -2.35
CA LEU A 40 -5.74 14.58 -1.73
C LEU A 40 -4.94 14.08 -0.51
N GLY A 41 -3.68 14.49 -0.44
CA GLY A 41 -2.76 14.18 0.65
C GLY A 41 -2.25 15.44 1.34
N GLY A 42 -1.88 15.32 2.61
CA GLY A 42 -1.17 16.38 3.33
C GLY A 42 0.28 16.50 2.87
N ARG A 43 0.85 17.71 2.96
CA ARG A 43 2.26 17.96 2.68
C ARG A 43 2.96 18.46 3.94
N LYS A 44 4.07 17.81 4.33
CA LYS A 44 4.86 18.24 5.50
C LYS A 44 5.27 19.71 5.36
N GLY A 45 5.00 20.52 6.39
CA GLY A 45 5.35 21.94 6.42
C GLY A 45 4.43 22.85 5.60
N ARG A 46 3.23 22.38 5.22
CA ARG A 46 2.18 23.18 4.60
C ARG A 46 0.81 22.80 5.17
N ASP A 47 0.03 23.80 5.50
CA ASP A 47 -1.37 23.62 5.90
C ASP A 47 -2.23 23.49 4.65
N GLY A 48 -3.05 22.44 4.60
CA GLY A 48 -3.97 22.18 3.50
C GLY A 48 -3.73 20.83 2.81
N LEU A 49 -4.68 20.49 1.93
CA LEU A 49 -4.70 19.27 1.15
C LEU A 49 -4.22 19.55 -0.27
N PHE A 50 -3.33 18.70 -0.79
CA PHE A 50 -2.74 18.84 -2.10
C PHE A 50 -3.06 17.62 -2.99
N PRO A 51 -3.18 17.81 -4.31
CA PRO A 51 -3.39 16.70 -5.27
C PRO A 51 -2.31 15.64 -5.11
N ALA A 52 -2.67 14.43 -4.71
CA ALA A 52 -1.72 13.35 -4.50
C ALA A 52 -1.10 12.89 -5.83
N THR A 53 0.15 12.46 -5.79
CA THR A 53 0.89 11.95 -6.95
C THR A 53 1.21 10.46 -6.83
N ALA A 54 0.95 9.85 -5.68
CA ALA A 54 1.23 8.45 -5.42
C ALA A 54 0.30 7.87 -4.35
N CYS A 55 0.13 6.56 -4.39
CA CYS A 55 -0.60 5.79 -3.41
C CYS A 55 0.36 5.10 -2.43
N LEU A 56 -0.08 4.97 -1.18
CA LEU A 56 0.61 4.24 -0.13
C LEU A 56 -0.18 3.02 0.32
N LYS A 57 0.54 1.98 0.72
CA LYS A 57 0.04 0.80 1.39
C LYS A 57 1.01 0.39 2.50
N ILE A 58 0.50 0.27 3.71
CA ILE A 58 1.23 -0.23 4.88
C ILE A 58 0.47 -1.45 5.38
N ALA A 59 1.16 -2.58 5.48
CA ALA A 59 0.60 -3.81 6.01
C ALA A 59 1.57 -4.38 7.02
N GLY A 60 1.12 -4.64 8.25
CA GLY A 60 1.99 -5.14 9.31
C GLY A 60 1.25 -5.62 10.54
N ILE A 61 2.02 -5.94 11.57
CA ILE A 61 1.55 -6.42 12.86
C ILE A 61 2.27 -5.61 13.95
N TYR A 62 1.52 -5.08 14.91
CA TYR A 62 2.10 -4.44 16.10
C TYR A 62 2.83 -5.48 16.94
N ASP A 63 4.08 -5.21 17.26
CA ASP A 63 4.93 -6.19 17.96
C ASP A 63 4.49 -6.42 19.42
N GLU A 64 3.97 -5.37 20.06
CA GLU A 64 3.54 -5.41 21.46
C GLU A 64 2.20 -6.14 21.66
N SER A 65 1.23 -5.92 20.76
CA SER A 65 -0.13 -6.44 20.90
C SER A 65 -0.45 -7.62 19.98
N GLY A 66 0.37 -7.87 18.95
CA GLY A 66 0.10 -8.87 17.92
C GLY A 66 -1.06 -8.51 16.97
N VAL A 67 -1.58 -7.28 17.05
CA VAL A 67 -2.72 -6.80 16.26
C VAL A 67 -2.29 -6.45 14.85
N THR A 68 -3.12 -6.81 13.86
CA THR A 68 -2.87 -6.47 12.45
C THR A 68 -3.16 -5.00 12.16
N LEU A 69 -2.34 -4.41 11.29
CA LEU A 69 -2.46 -3.04 10.81
C LEU A 69 -2.47 -3.05 9.28
N MET A 70 -3.49 -2.46 8.68
CA MET A 70 -3.56 -2.17 7.25
C MET A 70 -3.92 -0.71 7.05
N VAL A 71 -3.05 0.06 6.40
CA VAL A 71 -3.29 1.46 6.07
C VAL A 71 -3.09 1.65 4.58
N ARG A 72 -4.09 2.19 3.91
CA ARG A 72 -3.99 2.69 2.54
C ARG A 72 -4.30 4.17 2.52
N GLY A 73 -3.54 4.92 1.74
CA GLY A 73 -3.73 6.35 1.66
C GLY A 73 -3.03 6.95 0.47
N CYS A 74 -3.09 8.27 0.42
CA CYS A 74 -2.57 9.06 -0.67
C CYS A 74 -1.42 9.89 -0.16
N ALA A 75 -0.39 10.02 -0.99
CA ALA A 75 0.80 10.75 -0.65
C ALA A 75 1.25 11.61 -1.83
N LEU A 76 1.94 12.68 -1.47
CA LEU A 76 2.46 13.65 -2.41
C LEU A 76 3.99 13.62 -2.35
N ASP A 77 4.62 13.30 -3.48
CA ASP A 77 6.06 13.45 -3.63
C ASP A 77 6.40 14.94 -3.60
N SER A 78 7.05 15.37 -2.51
CA SER A 78 7.37 16.77 -2.30
C SER A 78 8.68 17.18 -2.98
N GLY A 79 9.38 16.24 -3.62
CA GLY A 79 10.67 16.46 -4.29
C GLY A 79 11.78 16.87 -3.33
N THR A 80 11.64 16.56 -2.04
CA THR A 80 12.63 16.89 -1.02
C THR A 80 13.81 15.90 -1.08
N LEU A 81 15.01 16.42 -0.79
CA LEU A 81 16.27 15.67 -0.95
C LEU A 81 16.47 14.54 0.07
N THR A 82 15.61 14.43 1.09
CA THR A 82 15.73 13.46 2.17
C THR A 82 14.67 12.37 2.03
N THR A 83 15.11 11.14 1.73
CA THR A 83 14.27 9.94 1.63
C THR A 83 13.44 9.70 2.90
N ASP A 84 13.93 10.14 4.06
CA ASP A 84 13.29 9.98 5.37
C ASP A 84 12.12 10.95 5.64
N SER A 85 11.90 11.93 4.77
CA SER A 85 10.72 12.81 4.83
C SER A 85 9.63 12.44 3.82
N GLU A 86 9.90 11.46 2.94
CA GLU A 86 9.00 11.04 1.86
C GLU A 86 8.80 9.52 1.91
N ILE A 87 7.81 9.09 2.69
CA ILE A 87 7.38 7.67 2.81
C ILE A 87 7.15 6.96 1.46
N ILE A 88 6.87 7.76 0.44
CA ILE A 88 6.62 7.39 -0.96
C ILE A 88 7.87 6.95 -1.72
N ARG A 89 9.06 7.26 -1.20
CA ARG A 89 10.34 6.78 -1.75
C ARG A 89 10.92 5.63 -0.95
N MET A 90 10.16 5.09 0.01
CA MET A 90 10.61 4.10 0.98
C MET A 90 9.75 2.83 0.93
N SER A 91 9.91 2.05 -0.14
CA SER A 91 9.30 0.72 -0.24
C SER A 91 10.22 -0.33 0.38
N HIS A 92 9.89 -0.82 1.58
CA HIS A 92 10.69 -1.84 2.27
C HIS A 92 9.82 -2.68 3.20
N CYS A 93 10.31 -3.87 3.54
CA CYS A 93 9.72 -4.74 4.54
C CYS A 93 10.69 -4.92 5.71
N GLY A 94 10.19 -4.83 6.93
CA GLY A 94 10.99 -4.88 8.14
C GLY A 94 10.22 -4.38 9.35
N GLY A 95 10.96 -3.97 10.38
CA GLY A 95 10.41 -3.27 11.53
C GLY A 95 10.48 -1.77 11.33
N PHE A 96 9.38 -1.07 11.56
CA PHE A 96 9.29 0.38 11.52
C PHE A 96 8.38 0.89 12.64
N TYR A 97 8.54 2.16 13.01
CA TYR A 97 7.65 2.82 13.96
C TYR A 97 6.51 3.50 13.20
N PHE A 98 5.29 3.24 13.62
CA PHE A 98 4.08 3.90 13.14
C PHE A 98 3.27 4.38 14.35
N ASP A 99 3.06 5.69 14.43
CA ASP A 99 2.33 6.33 15.56
C ASP A 99 2.88 5.92 16.93
N ASP A 100 4.20 6.08 17.12
CA ASP A 100 4.97 5.69 18.31
C ASP A 100 4.93 4.20 18.69
N LYS A 101 4.38 3.34 17.83
CA LYS A 101 4.31 1.88 18.05
C LYS A 101 5.20 1.14 17.06
N TYR A 102 5.85 0.08 17.53
CA TYR A 102 6.67 -0.77 16.68
C TYR A 102 5.80 -1.75 15.87
N VAL A 103 5.94 -1.69 14.54
CA VAL A 103 5.20 -2.51 13.58
C VAL A 103 6.20 -3.32 12.77
N ARG A 104 5.96 -4.63 12.65
CA ARG A 104 6.67 -5.50 11.71
C ARG A 104 5.80 -5.71 10.47
N GLY A 105 6.26 -5.27 9.32
CA GLY A 105 5.45 -5.29 8.10
C GLY A 105 6.16 -4.75 6.87
N CYS A 106 5.38 -4.38 5.86
CA CYS A 106 5.84 -3.77 4.62
C CYS A 106 5.18 -2.40 4.43
N VAL A 107 5.98 -1.45 3.97
CA VAL A 107 5.53 -0.16 3.44
C VAL A 107 5.76 -0.20 1.93
N GLN A 108 4.74 0.12 1.16
CA GLN A 108 4.76 0.10 -0.30
C GLN A 108 4.18 1.40 -0.84
N SER A 109 4.79 1.90 -1.91
CA SER A 109 4.36 3.09 -2.63
C SER A 109 4.30 2.83 -4.13
N CYS A 110 3.35 3.44 -4.82
CA CYS A 110 3.20 3.31 -6.28
C CYS A 110 2.59 4.59 -6.86
N SER A 111 2.94 4.89 -8.11
CA SER A 111 2.51 6.12 -8.81
C SER A 111 2.34 5.88 -10.32
N ASP A 112 2.27 4.62 -10.71
CA ASP A 112 2.26 4.14 -12.09
C ASP A 112 0.84 4.01 -12.66
N ALA A 113 -0.17 3.86 -11.80
CA ALA A 113 -1.58 3.80 -12.18
C ALA A 113 -2.53 4.21 -11.05
N ASP A 114 -3.72 4.68 -11.40
CA ASP A 114 -4.81 4.85 -10.44
C ASP A 114 -5.10 3.53 -9.71
N ALA A 115 -5.38 3.63 -8.41
CA ALA A 115 -5.72 2.53 -7.52
C ALA A 115 -4.63 1.43 -7.43
N CYS A 116 -3.36 1.77 -7.71
CA CYS A 116 -2.24 0.82 -7.69
C CYS A 116 -1.96 0.21 -6.30
N ASN A 117 -2.44 0.83 -5.22
CA ASN A 117 -2.32 0.32 -3.85
C ASN A 117 -3.37 -0.77 -3.50
N ALA A 118 -4.01 -1.38 -4.50
CA ALA A 118 -4.83 -2.57 -4.34
C ALA A 118 -4.05 -3.76 -3.74
N SER A 119 -4.74 -4.83 -3.36
CA SER A 119 -4.08 -6.09 -3.03
C SER A 119 -3.33 -6.61 -4.26
N SER A 120 -2.01 -6.83 -4.12
CA SER A 120 -1.30 -7.73 -5.01
C SER A 120 -2.01 -9.08 -4.95
N ARG A 121 -2.48 -9.59 -6.10
CA ARG A 121 -2.79 -11.01 -6.18
C ARG A 121 -1.44 -11.69 -6.00
N ASN A 122 -1.29 -12.52 -4.98
CA ASN A 122 -0.18 -13.44 -4.91
C ASN A 122 -0.13 -14.18 -6.25
N LEU A 123 0.77 -13.78 -7.15
CA LEU A 123 1.17 -14.64 -8.26
C LEU A 123 1.96 -15.75 -7.59
N ALA A 124 1.26 -16.76 -7.08
CA ALA A 124 1.88 -18.03 -6.80
C ALA A 124 2.61 -18.43 -8.09
N PRO A 125 3.91 -18.76 -8.04
CA PRO A 125 4.66 -19.06 -9.24
C PRO A 125 4.06 -20.34 -9.84
N LEU A 126 3.54 -20.25 -11.06
CA LEU A 126 2.99 -21.37 -11.85
C LEU A 126 4.06 -22.42 -12.26
N ILE A 127 5.22 -22.47 -11.60
CA ILE A 127 6.40 -23.22 -12.05
C ILE A 127 6.43 -24.67 -11.51
N ALA A 128 5.55 -25.08 -10.59
CA ALA A 128 5.68 -26.38 -9.90
C ALA A 128 4.78 -27.54 -10.40
N LEU A 129 4.35 -27.56 -11.68
CA LEU A 129 3.50 -28.67 -12.20
C LEU A 129 3.95 -29.23 -13.56
N VAL A 130 5.24 -29.20 -13.88
CA VAL A 130 5.78 -29.95 -15.02
C VAL A 130 7.07 -30.68 -14.62
N LEU A 131 7.07 -32.00 -14.86
CA LEU A 131 8.03 -33.04 -14.50
C LEU A 131 7.83 -33.67 -13.11
N PRO A 132 7.30 -34.91 -13.07
CA PRO A 132 8.03 -36.05 -13.65
C PRO A 132 7.13 -36.96 -14.51
N ILE A 133 7.23 -36.85 -15.83
CA ILE A 133 6.74 -37.90 -16.76
C ILE A 133 7.90 -38.56 -17.52
N LEU A 134 9.16 -38.20 -17.23
CA LEU A 134 10.34 -38.64 -17.97
C LEU A 134 11.31 -39.55 -17.20
N VAL A 135 10.86 -40.21 -16.13
CA VAL A 135 11.64 -41.26 -15.43
C VAL A 135 10.98 -42.65 -15.59
N GLY A 136 10.24 -42.86 -16.68
CA GLY A 136 9.51 -44.10 -16.95
C GLY A 136 9.92 -44.87 -18.21
N LEU A 137 10.91 -44.40 -18.98
CA LEU A 137 11.45 -45.12 -20.14
C LEU A 137 12.98 -45.01 -20.17
N ALA A 138 13.64 -45.86 -19.42
CA ALA A 138 14.97 -46.39 -19.71
C ALA A 138 15.16 -47.70 -18.95
#